data_AF-A0A849TQM7-F1
#
_entry.id   AF-A0A849TQM7-F1
#
_cell.length_a   1.000
_cell.length_b   1.000
_cell.length_c   1.000
_cell.angle_alpha   90.00
_cell.angle_beta   90.00
_cell.angle_gamma   90.00
#
_symmetry.space_group_name_H-M   'P 1'
#
loop_
_entity.id
_entity.type
_entity.pdbx_description
1 polymer ?
#
loop_
_entity_poly.entity_id
_entity_poly.type
_entity_poly.pdbx_seq_one_letter_code
_entity_poly.pdbx_strand_id
1 'polypeptide(L)'
;MACYTNKKSRSGSYTDRSKHSYVGLDAVMHPLPEWKEYELAVRDELAASLPDATVLADVRLPGIRSQTERQIDVLIEERLSGHLVRTAVDAKLYSRPLDVKDVEDFIGMLGDIEVERGLLVTKTGYTKAAMARAFADSVDLDLDILSLEEFKQWQGRAALPFSGPHVVALFAPFGWAIDARTVPQSYLARLYRRGLSAKQAEDRWEWMYLNIWTRHHPVNSLDALIAQQSAYLLSASSNRAIITQREVDLRVSERTVVRRAEMPQYRTAEITGFVEFRDFICFVVLFTPLHLERRNTRKLEYLLRKMTPGTVVKPT
;
A
#
# COMPACT_ATOMS: atom_id res chain seq x y z
N MET A 1 33.78 -79.17 -40.04
CA MET A 1 32.62 -78.63 -39.30
C MET A 1 32.05 -77.48 -40.14
N ALA A 2 31.14 -77.73 -41.09
CA ALA A 2 29.66 -77.76 -40.93
C ALA A 2 29.13 -76.41 -40.38
N CYS A 3 28.19 -75.66 -40.96
CA CYS A 3 27.28 -75.81 -42.12
C CYS A 3 26.67 -74.42 -42.49
N TYR A 4 26.36 -74.22 -43.79
CA TYR A 4 25.20 -73.55 -44.47
C TYR A 4 24.24 -72.63 -43.66
N THR A 5 23.60 -71.54 -44.12
CA THR A 5 23.05 -71.07 -45.44
C THR A 5 22.54 -69.60 -45.24
N ASN A 6 22.79 -68.61 -46.11
CA ASN A 6 22.01 -68.15 -47.29
C ASN A 6 20.91 -67.06 -47.03
N LYS A 7 21.11 -65.82 -47.52
CA LYS A 7 20.31 -65.15 -48.60
C LYS A 7 20.40 -63.61 -48.62
N LYS A 8 20.49 -63.11 -49.87
CA LYS A 8 20.45 -61.74 -50.43
C LYS A 8 19.42 -60.76 -49.82
N SER A 9 19.69 -59.46 -49.89
CA SER A 9 18.87 -58.51 -50.70
C SER A 9 19.46 -57.08 -50.75
N ARG A 10 19.24 -56.43 -51.89
CA ARG A 10 19.59 -55.04 -52.23
C ARG A 10 18.64 -54.06 -51.53
N SER A 11 19.12 -52.89 -51.13
CA SER A 11 18.29 -51.69 -51.03
C SER A 11 19.01 -50.50 -51.64
N GLY A 12 18.44 -49.99 -52.74
CA GLY A 12 18.72 -48.68 -53.27
C GLY A 12 17.47 -47.82 -53.10
N SER A 13 17.66 -46.56 -52.72
CA SER A 13 17.09 -45.37 -53.37
C SER A 13 17.21 -44.18 -52.41
N TYR A 14 18.16 -43.31 -52.74
CA TYR A 14 18.22 -41.95 -52.23
C TYR A 14 17.60 -41.07 -53.32
N THR A 15 16.49 -40.41 -53.01
CA THR A 15 15.98 -39.28 -53.79
C THR A 15 15.52 -38.18 -52.85
N ASP A 16 16.35 -37.15 -52.80
CA ASP A 16 16.04 -35.78 -52.42
C ASP A 16 14.92 -35.22 -53.33
N ARG A 17 13.89 -34.64 -52.71
CA ARG A 17 13.01 -33.65 -53.33
C ARG A 17 12.61 -32.60 -52.30
N SER A 18 13.30 -31.48 -52.41
CA SER A 18 12.93 -30.12 -52.02
C SER A 18 11.44 -29.75 -52.10
N LYS A 19 11.10 -28.76 -51.25
CA LYS A 19 9.99 -27.78 -51.25
C LYS A 19 8.88 -28.07 -50.23
N HIS A 20 8.73 -27.15 -49.27
CA HIS A 20 7.49 -26.51 -48.77
C HIS A 20 7.98 -25.32 -47.90
N SER A 21 8.16 -24.13 -48.48
CA SER A 21 7.20 -23.01 -48.48
C SER A 21 6.80 -22.54 -47.07
N TYR A 22 7.20 -21.31 -46.76
CA TYR A 22 6.80 -20.50 -45.62
C TYR A 22 5.32 -20.67 -45.24
N VAL A 23 5.06 -21.02 -43.98
CA VAL A 23 3.75 -20.86 -43.33
C VAL A 23 3.97 -20.00 -42.10
N GLY A 24 3.25 -18.88 -42.04
CA GLY A 24 3.33 -17.91 -40.97
C GLY A 24 3.08 -18.53 -39.60
N LEU A 25 3.94 -18.19 -38.65
CA LEU A 25 3.66 -18.37 -37.24
C LEU A 25 2.83 -17.17 -36.78
N ASP A 26 1.54 -17.22 -37.08
CA ASP A 26 0.55 -16.62 -36.18
C ASP A 26 0.62 -17.44 -34.89
N ALA A 27 1.53 -17.05 -33.99
CA ALA A 27 1.55 -17.57 -32.64
C ALA A 27 0.20 -17.19 -32.01
N VAL A 28 -0.71 -18.17 -31.93
CA VAL A 28 -1.96 -18.03 -31.19
C VAL A 28 -1.58 -17.74 -29.75
N MET A 29 -1.59 -16.46 -29.36
CA MET A 29 -1.49 -16.06 -27.96
C MET A 29 -2.73 -16.61 -27.26
N HIS A 30 -2.56 -17.71 -26.54
CA HIS A 30 -3.60 -18.16 -25.62
C HIS A 30 -3.73 -17.12 -24.50
N PRO A 31 -4.96 -16.65 -24.20
CA PRO A 31 -5.18 -15.73 -23.10
C PRO A 31 -4.73 -16.37 -21.80
N LEU A 32 -4.15 -15.56 -20.91
CA LEU A 32 -3.68 -16.04 -19.61
C LEU A 32 -4.88 -16.50 -18.77
N PRO A 33 -4.71 -17.48 -17.86
CA PRO A 33 -5.75 -17.79 -16.89
C PRO A 33 -6.11 -16.55 -16.06
N GLU A 34 -7.40 -16.39 -15.70
CA GLU A 34 -7.89 -15.20 -14.96
C GLU A 34 -7.09 -14.90 -13.69
N TRP A 35 -6.65 -15.93 -12.95
CA TRP A 35 -5.86 -15.75 -11.75
C TRP A 35 -4.49 -15.13 -12.05
N LYS A 36 -3.88 -15.47 -13.19
CA LYS A 36 -2.59 -14.94 -13.62
C LYS A 36 -2.72 -13.50 -14.12
N GLU A 37 -3.81 -13.18 -14.81
CA GLU A 37 -4.14 -11.81 -15.18
C GLU A 37 -4.32 -10.93 -13.94
N TYR A 38 -4.97 -11.47 -12.91
CA TYR A 38 -5.13 -10.77 -11.62
C TYR A 38 -3.78 -10.54 -10.92
N GLU A 39 -2.89 -11.53 -10.84
CA GLU A 39 -1.53 -11.35 -10.31
C GLU A 39 -0.77 -10.23 -11.02
N LEU A 40 -0.81 -10.22 -12.36
CA LEU A 40 -0.15 -9.21 -13.17
C LEU A 40 -0.75 -7.82 -12.97
N ALA A 41 -2.08 -7.72 -12.86
CA ALA A 41 -2.75 -6.45 -12.56
C ALA A 41 -2.38 -5.92 -11.17
N VAL A 42 -2.27 -6.80 -10.16
CA VAL A 42 -1.77 -6.43 -8.83
C VAL A 42 -0.33 -5.94 -8.92
N ARG A 43 0.54 -6.64 -9.66
CA ARG A 43 1.94 -6.21 -9.89
C ARG A 43 2.02 -4.83 -10.52
N ASP A 44 1.26 -4.59 -11.58
CA ASP A 44 1.29 -3.33 -12.32
C ASP A 44 0.81 -2.16 -11.46
N GLU A 45 -0.22 -2.39 -10.65
CA GLU A 45 -0.72 -1.40 -9.70
C GLU A 45 0.31 -1.08 -8.61
N LEU A 46 1.02 -2.10 -8.11
CA LEU A 46 2.11 -1.93 -7.15
C LEU A 46 3.29 -1.17 -7.74
N ALA A 47 3.71 -1.50 -8.96
CA ALA A 47 4.78 -0.80 -9.67
C ALA A 47 4.43 0.67 -9.90
N ALA A 48 3.19 0.96 -10.29
CA ALA A 48 2.70 2.33 -10.42
C ALA A 48 2.62 3.06 -9.06
N SER A 49 2.48 2.34 -7.94
CA SER A 49 2.40 2.89 -6.57
C SER A 49 3.73 3.18 -5.93
N LEU A 50 4.75 2.47 -6.35
CA LEU A 50 6.06 2.52 -5.74
C LEU A 50 7.08 2.75 -6.86
N PRO A 51 7.13 3.97 -7.44
CA PRO A 51 7.99 4.26 -8.59
C PRO A 51 9.48 4.11 -8.27
N ASP A 52 9.85 4.21 -6.98
CA ASP A 52 11.21 4.03 -6.49
C ASP A 52 11.55 2.57 -6.14
N ALA A 53 10.59 1.64 -6.30
CA ALA A 53 10.73 0.23 -5.93
C ALA A 53 10.93 -0.67 -7.15
N THR A 54 11.66 -1.77 -6.95
CA THR A 54 11.68 -2.86 -7.92
C THR A 54 10.49 -3.78 -7.64
N VAL A 55 9.60 -3.98 -8.62
CA VAL A 55 8.43 -4.85 -8.47
C VAL A 55 8.50 -5.98 -9.49
N LEU A 56 8.60 -7.22 -9.02
CA LEU A 56 8.84 -8.42 -9.82
C LEU A 56 7.67 -9.39 -9.68
N ALA A 57 7.19 -9.98 -10.77
CA ALA A 57 6.16 -11.02 -10.75
C ALA A 57 6.78 -12.42 -10.76
N ASP A 58 6.07 -13.40 -10.19
CA ASP A 58 6.38 -14.84 -10.25
C ASP A 58 7.81 -15.18 -9.82
N VAL A 59 8.18 -14.69 -8.62
CA VAL A 59 9.51 -14.88 -8.06
C VAL A 59 9.53 -16.15 -7.22
N ARG A 60 10.64 -16.91 -7.29
CA ARG A 60 10.88 -18.04 -6.40
C ARG A 60 12.01 -17.70 -5.44
N LEU A 61 11.75 -17.88 -4.14
CA LEU A 61 12.75 -17.75 -3.09
C LEU A 61 12.91 -19.09 -2.35
N PRO A 62 14.14 -19.46 -1.95
CA PRO A 62 14.38 -20.69 -1.21
C PRO A 62 13.80 -20.57 0.20
N GLY A 63 13.01 -21.56 0.60
CA GLY A 63 12.49 -21.67 1.97
C GLY A 63 13.60 -22.04 2.96
N ILE A 64 13.86 -21.19 3.96
CA ILE A 64 14.90 -21.41 4.97
C ILE A 64 14.62 -22.61 5.88
N ARG A 65 13.34 -22.92 6.14
CA ARG A 65 12.94 -24.04 7.00
C ARG A 65 12.51 -25.25 6.17
N SER A 66 11.74 -25.01 5.10
CA SER A 66 11.25 -26.10 4.24
C SER A 66 12.31 -26.66 3.29
N GLN A 67 13.37 -25.89 2.99
CA GLN A 67 14.37 -26.21 1.96
C GLN A 67 13.76 -26.44 0.57
N THR A 68 12.61 -25.82 0.30
CA THR A 68 11.91 -25.89 -0.98
C THR A 68 11.69 -24.49 -1.54
N GLU A 69 11.71 -24.37 -2.87
CA GLU A 69 11.40 -23.10 -3.55
C GLU A 69 9.94 -22.70 -3.31
N ARG A 70 9.74 -21.52 -2.75
CA ARG A 70 8.43 -20.90 -2.54
C ARG A 70 8.17 -19.89 -3.64
N GLN A 71 7.06 -20.06 -4.34
CA GLN A 71 6.60 -19.07 -5.30
C GLN A 71 5.96 -17.89 -4.57
N ILE A 72 6.25 -16.69 -5.05
CA ILE A 72 5.69 -15.42 -4.61
C ILE A 72 5.11 -14.75 -5.84
N ASP A 73 3.84 -14.38 -5.77
CA ASP A 73 3.13 -13.82 -6.92
C ASP A 73 3.74 -12.47 -7.33
N VAL A 74 4.04 -11.62 -6.34
CA VAL A 74 4.80 -10.37 -6.55
C VAL A 74 5.82 -10.15 -5.43
N LEU A 75 7.06 -9.80 -5.78
CA LEU A 75 8.08 -9.35 -4.84
C LEU A 75 8.35 -7.86 -5.06
N ILE A 76 8.27 -7.09 -3.98
CA ILE A 76 8.62 -5.66 -3.98
C ILE A 76 9.95 -5.51 -3.23
N GLU A 77 10.90 -4.81 -3.82
CA GLU A 77 12.15 -4.42 -3.18
C GLU A 77 12.27 -2.89 -3.12
N GLU A 78 12.34 -2.35 -1.90
CA GLU A 78 12.48 -0.92 -1.63
C GLU A 78 13.78 -0.62 -0.88
N ARG A 79 14.42 0.52 -1.16
CA ARG A 79 15.48 1.04 -0.29
C ARG A 79 14.91 2.08 0.67
N LEU A 80 14.81 1.71 1.95
CA LEU A 80 14.34 2.59 3.02
C LEU A 80 15.50 2.90 3.97
N SER A 81 15.88 4.18 4.07
CA SER A 81 16.98 4.63 4.92
C SER A 81 18.29 3.85 4.72
N GLY A 82 18.60 3.48 3.47
CA GLY A 82 19.79 2.70 3.12
C GLY A 82 19.65 1.18 3.24
N HIS A 83 18.59 0.69 3.89
CA HIS A 83 18.29 -0.73 4.03
C HIS A 83 17.40 -1.23 2.89
N LEU A 84 17.71 -2.40 2.35
CA LEU A 84 16.82 -3.11 1.44
C LEU A 84 15.67 -3.70 2.26
N VAL A 85 14.45 -3.46 1.83
CA VAL A 85 13.24 -4.01 2.44
C VAL A 85 12.45 -4.74 1.36
N ARG A 86 12.18 -6.01 1.62
CA ARG A 86 11.42 -6.92 0.75
C ARG A 86 10.02 -7.10 1.29
N THR A 87 9.05 -6.95 0.39
CA THR A 87 7.64 -7.26 0.66
C THR A 87 7.21 -8.37 -0.28
N ALA A 88 6.85 -9.53 0.28
CA ALA A 88 6.22 -10.59 -0.50
C ALA A 88 4.72 -10.30 -0.61
N VAL A 89 4.16 -10.52 -1.80
CA VAL A 89 2.74 -10.31 -2.11
C VAL A 89 2.13 -11.62 -2.59
N ASP A 90 0.97 -11.96 -2.03
CA ASP A 90 0.16 -13.11 -2.45
C ASP A 90 -1.22 -12.59 -2.90
N ALA A 91 -1.60 -12.86 -4.15
CA ALA A 91 -2.78 -12.32 -4.81
C ALA A 91 -3.84 -13.43 -5.00
N LYS A 92 -4.79 -13.52 -4.07
CA LYS A 92 -5.85 -14.54 -4.09
C LYS A 92 -7.07 -14.09 -4.88
N LEU A 93 -7.32 -14.74 -6.02
CA LEU A 93 -8.54 -14.58 -6.82
C LEU A 93 -9.64 -15.58 -6.41
N TYR A 94 -10.14 -15.48 -5.18
CA TYR A 94 -11.25 -16.33 -4.73
C TYR A 94 -12.62 -15.66 -4.92
N SER A 95 -13.69 -16.46 -4.96
CA SER A 95 -15.07 -15.97 -4.98
C SER A 95 -15.66 -15.75 -3.57
N ARG A 96 -15.03 -16.32 -2.54
CA ARG A 96 -15.34 -16.09 -1.12
C ARG A 96 -14.35 -15.10 -0.49
N PRO A 97 -14.72 -14.39 0.59
CA PRO A 97 -13.76 -13.69 1.43
C PRO A 97 -12.69 -14.63 1.99
N LEU A 98 -11.49 -14.12 2.21
CA LEU A 98 -10.40 -14.88 2.83
C LEU A 98 -10.66 -15.09 4.34
N ASP A 99 -10.35 -16.28 4.82
CA ASP A 99 -10.54 -16.70 6.20
C ASP A 99 -9.20 -16.80 6.96
N VAL A 100 -9.25 -17.29 8.20
CA VAL A 100 -8.06 -17.42 9.05
C VAL A 100 -7.03 -18.37 8.43
N LYS A 101 -7.47 -19.43 7.75
CA LYS A 101 -6.58 -20.41 7.15
C LYS A 101 -5.76 -19.76 6.03
N ASP A 102 -6.41 -18.96 5.18
CA ASP A 102 -5.70 -18.26 4.09
C ASP A 102 -4.62 -17.31 4.66
N VAL A 103 -4.90 -16.64 5.77
CA VAL A 103 -3.93 -15.77 6.46
C VAL A 103 -2.79 -16.56 7.09
N GLU A 104 -3.08 -17.68 7.76
CA GLU A 104 -2.05 -18.55 8.38
C GLU A 104 -1.14 -19.19 7.33
N ASP A 105 -1.71 -19.64 6.21
CA ASP A 105 -0.95 -20.21 5.09
C ASP A 105 0.09 -19.18 4.58
N PHE A 106 -0.32 -17.92 4.43
CA PHE A 106 0.57 -16.84 4.00
C PHE A 106 1.61 -16.48 5.07
N ILE A 107 1.22 -16.38 6.35
CA ILE A 107 2.16 -16.15 7.46
C ILE A 107 3.22 -17.26 7.54
N GLY A 108 2.80 -18.51 7.36
CA GLY A 108 3.70 -19.66 7.31
C GLY A 108 4.71 -19.55 6.17
N MET A 109 4.26 -19.10 5.00
CA MET A 109 5.15 -18.82 3.86
C MET A 109 6.15 -17.70 4.17
N LEU A 110 5.69 -16.54 4.69
CA LEU A 110 6.55 -15.41 5.03
C LEU A 110 7.66 -15.79 6.02
N GLY A 111 7.33 -16.59 7.04
CA GLY A 111 8.29 -17.10 8.01
C GLY A 111 9.28 -18.13 7.43
N ASP A 112 9.05 -18.61 6.21
CA ASP A 112 9.93 -19.52 5.48
C ASP A 112 10.80 -18.78 4.45
N ILE A 113 10.45 -17.56 4.01
CA ILE A 113 11.16 -16.85 2.91
C ILE A 113 11.93 -15.58 3.31
N GLU A 114 12.18 -15.35 4.61
CA GLU A 114 12.96 -14.22 5.16
C GLU A 114 12.70 -12.85 4.49
N VAL A 115 11.43 -12.49 4.33
CA VAL A 115 11.03 -11.14 3.91
C VAL A 115 10.61 -10.31 5.14
N GLU A 116 10.83 -9.00 5.07
CA GLU A 116 10.50 -8.10 6.18
C GLU A 116 9.00 -7.82 6.28
N ARG A 117 8.28 -7.91 5.16
CA ARG A 117 6.85 -7.57 5.08
C ARG A 117 6.08 -8.57 4.24
N GLY A 118 4.82 -8.76 4.61
CA GLY A 118 3.84 -9.47 3.81
C GLY A 118 2.72 -8.56 3.34
N LEU A 119 2.21 -8.84 2.15
CA LEU A 119 1.01 -8.24 1.60
C LEU A 119 0.09 -9.32 1.04
N LEU A 120 -1.06 -9.54 1.67
CA LEU A 120 -2.10 -10.40 1.11
C LEU A 120 -3.10 -9.53 0.35
N VAL A 121 -3.41 -9.88 -0.90
CA VAL A 121 -4.32 -9.12 -1.78
C VAL A 121 -5.46 -10.00 -2.26
N THR A 122 -6.70 -9.50 -2.22
CA THR A 122 -7.89 -10.23 -2.68
C THR A 122 -8.95 -9.29 -3.26
N LYS A 123 -9.82 -9.82 -4.13
CA LYS A 123 -10.96 -9.07 -4.69
C LYS A 123 -12.22 -9.09 -3.81
N THR A 124 -12.33 -10.02 -2.86
CA THR A 124 -13.57 -10.29 -2.10
C THR A 124 -13.51 -9.87 -0.63
N GLY A 125 -12.35 -9.40 -0.18
CA GLY A 125 -12.13 -9.01 1.21
C GLY A 125 -11.86 -10.17 2.18
N TYR A 126 -12.06 -9.91 3.46
CA TYR A 126 -11.64 -10.79 4.57
C TYR A 126 -12.75 -10.98 5.59
N THR A 127 -12.78 -12.14 6.23
CA THR A 127 -13.61 -12.36 7.42
C THR A 127 -13.10 -11.53 8.60
N LYS A 128 -13.97 -11.25 9.58
CA LYS A 128 -13.58 -10.54 10.82
C LYS A 128 -12.45 -11.24 11.57
N ALA A 129 -12.51 -12.58 11.63
CA ALA A 129 -11.48 -13.39 12.28
C ALA A 129 -10.14 -13.36 11.51
N ALA A 130 -10.16 -13.38 10.18
CA ALA A 130 -8.96 -13.22 9.36
C ALA A 130 -8.28 -11.87 9.58
N MET A 131 -9.06 -10.77 9.61
CA MET A 131 -8.55 -9.44 9.93
C MET A 131 -7.94 -9.41 11.34
N ALA A 132 -8.65 -9.93 12.34
CA ALA A 132 -8.13 -10.00 13.71
C ALA A 132 -6.83 -10.81 13.79
N ARG A 133 -6.71 -11.92 13.04
CA ARG A 133 -5.51 -12.75 13.02
C ARG A 133 -4.32 -12.05 12.36
N ALA A 134 -4.53 -11.39 11.23
CA ALA A 134 -3.47 -10.69 10.52
C ALA A 134 -2.94 -9.48 11.30
N PHE A 135 -3.80 -8.84 12.10
CA PHE A 135 -3.45 -7.67 12.91
C PHE A 135 -3.05 -8.02 14.35
N ALA A 136 -2.92 -9.31 14.68
CA ALA A 136 -2.33 -9.74 15.94
C ALA A 136 -0.80 -9.59 15.86
N ASP A 137 -0.22 -8.85 16.81
CA ASP A 137 1.10 -8.17 16.85
C ASP A 137 2.40 -8.99 16.56
N SER A 138 2.38 -10.16 15.93
CA SER A 138 3.57 -11.00 15.72
C SER A 138 4.24 -10.91 14.34
N VAL A 139 3.59 -10.35 13.31
CA VAL A 139 4.14 -10.25 11.94
C VAL A 139 3.79 -8.89 11.32
N ASP A 140 4.74 -8.22 10.65
CA ASP A 140 4.48 -6.99 9.88
C ASP A 140 3.75 -7.33 8.57
N LEU A 141 2.50 -7.77 8.71
CA LEU A 141 1.62 -8.21 7.63
C LEU A 141 0.57 -7.12 7.35
N ASP A 142 0.60 -6.58 6.13
CA ASP A 142 -0.46 -5.73 5.60
C ASP A 142 -1.49 -6.59 4.84
N LEU A 143 -2.78 -6.27 5.04
CA LEU A 143 -3.89 -6.84 4.28
C LEU A 143 -4.47 -5.79 3.36
N ASP A 144 -4.63 -6.10 2.08
CA ASP A 144 -5.19 -5.20 1.09
C ASP A 144 -6.32 -5.84 0.29
N ILE A 145 -7.33 -5.03 -0.02
CA ILE A 145 -8.45 -5.44 -0.86
C ILE A 145 -8.31 -4.65 -2.15
N LEU A 146 -8.19 -5.38 -3.25
CA LEU A 146 -7.96 -4.82 -4.57
C LEU A 146 -8.88 -5.57 -5.53
N SER A 147 -10.12 -5.11 -5.64
CA SER A 147 -10.97 -5.60 -6.72
C SER A 147 -10.74 -4.79 -8.00
N LEU A 148 -10.65 -5.47 -9.15
CA LEU A 148 -10.55 -4.82 -10.46
C LEU A 148 -11.79 -3.93 -10.77
N GLU A 149 -12.93 -4.21 -10.12
CA GLU A 149 -14.15 -3.39 -10.25
C GLU A 149 -14.08 -2.10 -9.43
N GLU A 150 -13.47 -2.08 -8.25
CA GLU A 150 -13.26 -0.86 -7.46
C GLU A 150 -12.31 0.13 -8.15
N PHE A 151 -11.42 -0.34 -9.02
CA PHE A 151 -10.59 0.53 -9.88
C PHE A 151 -11.44 1.44 -10.78
N LYS A 152 -12.69 1.05 -11.08
CA LYS A 152 -13.64 1.86 -11.86
C LYS A 152 -14.27 2.99 -11.02
N GLN A 153 -14.15 2.95 -9.69
CA GLN A 153 -14.62 4.01 -8.81
C GLN A 153 -13.46 4.99 -8.56
N TRP A 154 -13.69 6.27 -8.85
CA TRP A 154 -12.67 7.31 -8.79
C TRP A 154 -12.12 7.48 -7.35
N GLN A 155 -11.01 6.80 -7.06
CA GLN A 155 -10.24 6.87 -5.82
C GLN A 155 -8.83 7.31 -6.17
N GLY A 156 -8.50 8.58 -5.90
CA GLY A 156 -7.24 9.18 -6.32
C GLY A 156 -6.05 8.64 -5.53
N ARG A 157 -4.96 8.32 -6.23
CA ARG A 157 -3.70 7.90 -5.59
C ARG A 157 -2.77 9.06 -5.28
N ALA A 158 -3.07 10.23 -5.85
CA ALA A 158 -2.42 11.48 -5.58
C ALA A 158 -3.47 12.59 -5.46
N ALA A 159 -3.13 13.64 -4.72
CA ALA A 159 -3.92 14.85 -4.69
C ALA A 159 -3.00 16.08 -4.59
N LEU A 160 -3.58 17.23 -4.93
CA LEU A 160 -3.00 18.55 -4.77
C LEU A 160 -3.92 19.43 -3.89
N PRO A 161 -4.16 19.10 -2.61
CA PRO A 161 -4.99 19.93 -1.75
C PRO A 161 -4.32 21.28 -1.56
N PHE A 162 -5.10 22.34 -1.67
CA PHE A 162 -4.60 23.71 -1.59
C PHE A 162 -5.50 24.59 -0.71
N SER A 163 -4.88 25.59 -0.08
CA SER A 163 -5.56 26.63 0.69
C SER A 163 -4.84 27.96 0.46
N GLY A 164 -5.57 28.95 -0.04
CA GLY A 164 -4.97 30.20 -0.50
C GLY A 164 -3.90 29.93 -1.57
N PRO A 165 -2.67 30.46 -1.42
CA PRO A 165 -1.59 30.23 -2.37
C PRO A 165 -0.86 28.91 -2.14
N HIS A 166 -1.12 28.19 -1.04
CA HIS A 166 -0.34 27.01 -0.65
C HIS A 166 -0.96 25.74 -1.18
N VAL A 167 -0.14 24.87 -1.79
CA VAL A 167 -0.54 23.53 -2.23
C VAL A 167 0.42 22.49 -1.67
N VAL A 168 -0.09 21.29 -1.40
CA VAL A 168 0.72 20.14 -1.03
C VAL A 168 0.46 19.03 -2.03
N ALA A 169 1.51 18.51 -2.66
CA ALA A 169 1.43 17.25 -3.39
C ALA A 169 1.62 16.09 -2.42
N LEU A 170 0.71 15.14 -2.45
CA LEU A 170 0.80 13.92 -1.65
C LEU A 170 0.31 12.71 -2.43
N PHE A 171 0.85 11.55 -2.06
CA PHE A 171 0.46 10.24 -2.56
C PHE A 171 -0.14 9.43 -1.42
N ALA A 172 -1.17 8.65 -1.71
CA ALA A 172 -1.81 7.82 -0.72
C ALA A 172 -0.82 6.76 -0.22
N PRO A 173 -0.76 6.48 1.10
CA PRO A 173 -0.01 5.33 1.61
C PRO A 173 -0.56 4.04 1.01
N PHE A 174 0.27 3.01 1.00
CA PHE A 174 -0.13 1.69 0.53
C PHE A 174 -1.46 1.20 1.18
N GLY A 175 -2.38 0.68 0.37
CA GLY A 175 -3.72 0.22 0.77
C GLY A 175 -4.73 1.33 1.09
N TRP A 176 -4.34 2.60 0.95
CA TRP A 176 -5.19 3.77 1.17
C TRP A 176 -5.42 4.53 -0.13
N ALA A 177 -6.51 5.28 -0.18
CA ALA A 177 -6.85 6.19 -1.26
C ALA A 177 -7.01 7.62 -0.72
N ILE A 178 -6.85 8.60 -1.60
CA ILE A 178 -7.14 10.01 -1.31
C ILE A 178 -8.49 10.38 -1.92
N ASP A 179 -9.35 10.95 -1.08
CA ASP A 179 -10.56 11.64 -1.46
C ASP A 179 -10.33 13.14 -1.36
N ALA A 180 -10.10 13.79 -2.51
CA ALA A 180 -9.85 15.22 -2.62
C ALA A 180 -11.14 16.07 -2.70
N ARG A 181 -12.32 15.48 -2.45
CA ARG A 181 -13.55 16.26 -2.34
C ARG A 181 -13.48 17.11 -1.08
N THR A 182 -13.29 18.42 -1.28
CA THR A 182 -13.26 19.39 -0.19
C THR A 182 -14.62 19.49 0.46
N VAL A 183 -14.67 19.35 1.79
CA VAL A 183 -15.85 19.72 2.58
C VAL A 183 -15.58 21.12 3.13
N PRO A 184 -16.40 22.14 2.76
CA PRO A 184 -16.20 23.50 3.23
C PRO A 184 -16.02 23.55 4.74
N GLN A 185 -15.01 24.31 5.18
CA GLN A 185 -14.69 24.54 6.60
C GLN A 185 -14.30 23.29 7.42
N SER A 186 -14.03 22.15 6.78
CA SER A 186 -13.65 20.92 7.51
C SER A 186 -12.24 20.45 7.17
N TYR A 187 -12.01 20.00 5.93
CA TYR A 187 -10.73 19.46 5.49
C TYR A 187 -10.52 19.59 3.99
N LEU A 188 -9.26 19.64 3.57
CA LEU A 188 -8.88 19.77 2.16
C LEU A 188 -8.85 18.43 1.43
N ALA A 189 -8.57 17.34 2.15
CA ALA A 189 -8.64 15.98 1.63
C ALA A 189 -8.84 14.99 2.78
N ARG A 190 -9.40 13.82 2.46
CA ARG A 190 -9.44 12.65 3.34
C ARG A 190 -8.59 11.54 2.76
N LEU A 191 -8.08 10.70 3.64
CA LEU A 191 -7.48 9.44 3.24
C LEU A 191 -8.10 8.32 4.07
N TYR A 192 -8.35 7.19 3.43
CA TYR A 192 -8.89 6.01 4.10
C TYR A 192 -8.57 4.77 3.27
N ARG A 193 -8.80 3.58 3.84
CA ARG A 193 -8.57 2.32 3.12
C ARG A 193 -9.33 2.29 1.80
N ARG A 194 -8.65 1.85 0.74
CA ARG A 194 -9.27 1.66 -0.59
C ARG A 194 -10.47 0.72 -0.48
N GLY A 195 -11.47 0.94 -1.32
CA GLY A 195 -12.73 0.18 -1.32
C GLY A 195 -13.76 0.62 -0.26
N LEU A 196 -13.40 1.53 0.65
CA LEU A 196 -14.37 2.15 1.55
C LEU A 196 -14.95 3.44 0.95
N SER A 197 -16.21 3.71 1.26
CA SER A 197 -16.73 5.08 1.21
C SER A 197 -16.24 5.88 2.41
N ALA A 198 -16.21 7.21 2.30
CA ALA A 198 -15.83 8.08 3.41
C ALA A 198 -16.65 7.83 4.68
N LYS A 199 -17.98 7.63 4.53
CA LYS A 199 -18.85 7.30 5.67
C LYS A 199 -18.46 5.99 6.35
N GLN A 200 -18.16 4.94 5.58
CA GLN A 200 -17.72 3.67 6.16
C GLN A 200 -16.37 3.79 6.87
N ALA A 201 -15.48 4.66 6.40
CA ALA A 201 -14.19 4.90 7.05
C ALA A 201 -14.36 5.68 8.37
N GLU A 202 -15.25 6.67 8.39
CA GLU A 202 -15.65 7.42 9.58
C GLU A 202 -16.29 6.50 10.63
N ASP A 203 -17.25 5.65 10.24
CA ASP A 203 -17.90 4.66 11.12
C ASP A 203 -16.89 3.66 11.73
N ARG A 204 -15.78 3.39 11.02
CA ARG A 204 -14.70 2.50 11.46
C ARG A 204 -13.62 3.21 12.28
N TRP A 205 -13.65 4.54 12.34
CA TRP A 205 -12.59 5.35 12.92
C TRP A 205 -11.19 5.00 12.38
N GLU A 206 -11.11 4.66 11.10
CA GLU A 206 -9.85 4.35 10.41
C GLU A 206 -9.74 5.23 9.16
N TRP A 207 -9.34 6.48 9.39
CA TRP A 207 -9.24 7.49 8.33
C TRP A 207 -8.36 8.67 8.78
N MET A 208 -7.93 9.46 7.81
CA MET A 208 -7.18 10.68 8.01
C MET A 208 -7.87 11.84 7.31
N TYR A 209 -7.63 13.05 7.80
CA TYR A 209 -7.88 14.26 7.04
C TYR A 209 -6.66 15.18 7.03
N LEU A 210 -6.52 15.96 5.96
CA LEU A 210 -5.43 16.92 5.76
C LEU A 210 -5.95 18.34 5.76
N ASN A 211 -5.19 19.24 6.39
CA ASN A 211 -5.39 20.68 6.33
C ASN A 211 -4.07 21.45 6.20
N ILE A 212 -4.19 22.66 5.68
CA ILE A 212 -3.11 23.63 5.57
C ILE A 212 -3.44 24.84 6.46
N TRP A 213 -2.50 25.19 7.33
CA TRP A 213 -2.55 26.38 8.16
C TRP A 213 -1.64 27.46 7.59
N THR A 214 -2.26 28.53 7.09
CA THR A 214 -1.52 29.75 6.74
C THR A 214 -1.23 30.52 8.01
N ARG A 215 0.05 30.83 8.25
CA ARG A 215 0.49 31.56 9.44
C ARG A 215 -0.23 32.91 9.51
N HIS A 216 -0.81 33.21 10.66
CA HIS A 216 -1.42 34.51 10.94
C HIS A 216 -1.28 34.81 12.43
N HIS A 217 -1.33 36.08 12.82
CA HIS A 217 -1.28 36.42 14.25
C HIS A 217 -2.61 36.04 14.93
N PRO A 218 -2.61 35.41 16.13
CA PRO A 218 -1.45 35.07 16.97
C PRO A 218 -0.78 33.72 16.67
N VAL A 219 -1.37 32.87 15.83
CA VAL A 219 -0.88 31.51 15.51
C VAL A 219 0.06 31.50 14.31
N ASN A 220 1.26 32.00 14.53
CA ASN A 220 2.26 32.19 13.47
C ASN A 220 3.40 31.14 13.47
N SER A 221 3.40 30.18 14.40
CA SER A 221 4.40 29.11 14.52
C SER A 221 3.76 27.74 14.66
N LEU A 222 4.54 26.68 14.40
CA LEU A 222 4.10 25.31 14.65
C LEU A 222 3.72 25.10 16.12
N ASP A 223 4.54 25.58 17.05
CA ASP A 223 4.28 25.42 18.48
C ASP A 223 3.01 26.15 18.91
N ALA A 224 2.74 27.35 18.37
CA ALA A 224 1.51 28.09 18.64
C ALA A 224 0.27 27.35 18.11
N LEU A 225 0.37 26.75 16.91
CA LEU A 225 -0.71 25.96 16.33
C LEU A 225 -1.00 24.70 17.16
N ILE A 226 0.05 23.98 17.55
CA ILE A 226 -0.07 22.79 18.40
C ILE A 226 -0.69 23.18 19.74
N ALA A 227 -0.24 24.27 20.38
CA ALA A 227 -0.78 24.75 21.64
C ALA A 227 -2.27 25.10 21.51
N GLN A 228 -2.67 25.83 20.47
CA GLN A 228 -4.08 26.16 20.23
C GLN A 228 -4.95 24.92 20.05
N GLN A 229 -4.52 23.98 19.20
CA GLN A 229 -5.28 22.74 18.96
C GLN A 229 -5.36 21.87 20.22
N SER A 230 -4.27 21.75 20.98
CA SER A 230 -4.25 20.99 22.23
C SER A 230 -5.18 21.61 23.28
N ALA A 231 -5.23 22.95 23.38
CA ALA A 231 -6.16 23.65 24.25
C ALA A 231 -7.63 23.40 23.85
N TYR A 232 -7.93 23.37 22.55
CA TYR A 232 -9.25 23.01 22.04
C TYR A 232 -9.65 21.57 22.41
N LEU A 233 -8.75 20.60 22.22
CA LEU A 233 -8.99 19.20 22.58
C LEU A 233 -9.21 19.01 24.09
N LEU A 234 -8.44 19.70 24.92
CA LEU A 234 -8.63 19.70 26.37
C LEU A 234 -9.99 20.30 26.75
N SER A 235 -10.37 21.44 26.16
CA SER A 235 -11.68 22.05 26.39
C SER A 235 -12.83 21.12 25.98
N ALA A 236 -12.74 20.50 24.80
CA ALA A 236 -13.75 19.57 24.29
C ALA A 236 -13.86 18.26 25.09
N SER A 237 -12.82 17.90 25.85
CA SER A 237 -12.77 16.71 26.71
C SER A 237 -13.00 17.01 28.20
N SER A 238 -13.40 18.23 28.55
CA SER A 238 -13.49 18.67 29.95
C SER A 238 -12.17 18.45 30.73
N ASN A 239 -11.04 18.73 30.09
CA ASN A 239 -9.66 18.54 30.57
C ASN A 239 -9.30 17.09 30.93
N ARG A 240 -9.93 16.11 30.29
CA ARG A 240 -9.65 14.69 30.52
C ARG A 240 -8.81 14.04 29.44
N ALA A 241 -8.54 14.74 28.33
CA ALA A 241 -7.66 14.22 27.29
C ALA A 241 -6.21 14.10 27.78
N ILE A 242 -5.53 13.03 27.38
CA ILE A 242 -4.10 12.86 27.58
C ILE A 242 -3.40 13.18 26.27
N ILE A 243 -2.54 14.19 26.25
CA ILE A 243 -1.85 14.65 25.04
C ILE A 243 -0.35 14.44 25.21
N THR A 244 0.26 13.76 24.25
CA THR A 244 1.72 13.63 24.14
C THR A 244 2.16 14.12 22.77
N GLN A 245 3.37 14.65 22.67
CA GLN A 245 3.96 15.06 21.40
C GLN A 245 5.43 14.71 21.37
N ARG A 246 5.95 14.41 20.18
CA ARG A 246 7.36 14.16 19.92
C ARG A 246 7.77 14.78 18.60
N GLU A 247 8.98 15.28 18.54
CA GLU A 247 9.63 15.58 17.26
C GLU A 247 10.07 14.26 16.63
N VAL A 248 9.94 14.15 15.30
CA VAL A 248 10.33 12.98 14.52
C VAL A 248 11.25 13.41 13.40
N ASP A 249 12.29 12.63 13.12
CA ASP A 249 13.22 12.89 12.03
C ASP A 249 12.74 12.18 10.76
N LEU A 250 11.80 12.82 10.06
CA LEU A 250 11.23 12.29 8.80
C LEU A 250 11.71 13.04 7.56
N ARG A 251 12.22 14.26 7.72
CA ARG A 251 12.57 15.18 6.64
C ARG A 251 13.86 15.91 7.02
N VAL A 252 14.71 16.19 6.03
CA VAL A 252 16.05 16.78 6.26
C VAL A 252 15.97 18.24 6.71
N SER A 253 15.05 19.01 6.13
CA SER A 253 14.98 20.46 6.31
C SER A 253 13.81 20.92 7.18
N GLU A 254 12.64 20.29 7.03
CA GLU A 254 11.42 20.75 7.67
C GLU A 254 11.15 20.01 8.96
N ARG A 255 10.86 20.77 10.01
CA ARG A 255 10.51 20.24 11.30
C ARG A 255 9.21 19.41 11.21
N THR A 256 9.26 18.20 11.76
CA THR A 256 8.10 17.30 11.82
C THR A 256 7.79 16.90 13.24
N VAL A 257 6.52 17.06 13.64
CA VAL A 257 6.03 16.73 14.99
C VAL A 257 4.86 15.77 14.87
N VAL A 258 4.82 14.77 15.75
CA VAL A 258 3.69 13.86 15.91
C VAL A 258 3.10 14.05 17.30
N ARG A 259 1.81 14.40 17.36
CA ARG A 259 1.02 14.50 18.59
C ARG A 259 0.04 13.33 18.66
N ARG A 260 -0.07 12.68 19.81
CA ARG A 260 -1.13 11.71 20.13
C ARG A 260 -2.04 12.32 21.19
N ALA A 261 -3.34 12.29 20.95
CA ALA A 261 -4.37 12.66 21.91
C ALA A 261 -5.24 11.44 22.21
N GLU A 262 -5.37 11.11 23.48
CA GLU A 262 -6.28 10.08 23.99
C GLU A 262 -7.50 10.76 24.60
N MET A 263 -8.66 10.50 24.01
CA MET A 263 -9.90 11.20 24.34
C MET A 263 -10.81 10.24 25.10
N PRO A 264 -11.33 10.61 26.29
CA PRO A 264 -12.14 9.69 27.08
C PRO A 264 -13.47 9.31 26.42
N GLN A 265 -13.95 10.13 25.48
CA GLN A 265 -15.26 9.99 24.84
C GLN A 265 -15.29 8.90 23.76
N TYR A 266 -14.14 8.49 23.22
CA TYR A 266 -14.05 7.50 22.15
C TYR A 266 -12.83 6.59 22.31
N ARG A 267 -12.99 5.29 22.01
CA ARG A 267 -11.92 4.26 22.13
C ARG A 267 -10.99 4.23 20.92
N THR A 268 -10.56 5.39 20.44
CA THR A 268 -9.72 5.52 19.24
C THR A 268 -8.60 6.51 19.53
N ALA A 269 -7.44 6.27 18.92
CA ALA A 269 -6.33 7.21 19.00
C ALA A 269 -6.54 8.31 17.96
N GLU A 270 -6.38 9.57 18.39
CA GLU A 270 -6.26 10.71 17.51
C GLU A 270 -4.78 11.10 17.42
N ILE A 271 -4.18 10.90 16.25
CA ILE A 271 -2.75 11.17 16.02
C ILE A 271 -2.61 12.24 14.96
N THR A 272 -1.99 13.36 15.29
CA THR A 272 -1.75 14.45 14.35
C THR A 272 -0.29 14.53 13.97
N GLY A 273 0.00 14.42 12.69
CA GLY A 273 1.31 14.68 12.11
C GLY A 273 1.38 16.09 11.55
N PHE A 274 2.44 16.82 11.86
CA PHE A 274 2.68 18.19 11.40
C PHE A 274 3.96 18.26 10.58
N VAL A 275 3.94 19.07 9.52
CA VAL A 275 5.12 19.47 8.76
C VAL A 275 5.17 20.99 8.69
N GLU A 276 6.23 21.58 9.22
CA GLU A 276 6.45 23.02 9.19
C GLU A 276 7.20 23.43 7.92
N PHE A 277 6.44 23.78 6.88
CA PHE A 277 7.02 24.40 5.70
C PHE A 277 7.34 25.88 5.96
N ARG A 278 8.11 26.46 5.06
CA ARG A 278 8.55 27.86 5.13
C ARG A 278 7.38 28.82 5.37
N ASP A 279 6.34 28.74 4.53
CA ASP A 279 5.27 29.74 4.52
C ASP A 279 3.98 29.28 5.22
N PHE A 280 3.83 27.98 5.46
CA PHE A 280 2.61 27.39 6.02
C PHE A 280 2.92 26.12 6.81
N ILE A 281 1.95 25.63 7.57
CA ILE A 281 2.04 24.35 8.27
C ILE A 281 1.02 23.40 7.64
N CYS A 282 1.46 22.23 7.21
CA CYS A 282 0.55 21.15 6.83
C CYS A 282 0.35 20.24 8.03
N PHE A 283 -0.88 19.80 8.27
CA PHE A 283 -1.15 18.79 9.29
C PHE A 283 -2.14 17.75 8.81
N VAL A 284 -1.92 16.52 9.24
CA VAL A 284 -2.75 15.35 8.93
C VAL A 284 -3.20 14.74 10.25
N VAL A 285 -4.50 14.63 10.45
CA VAL A 285 -5.10 14.03 11.65
C VAL A 285 -5.59 12.65 11.29
N LEU A 286 -5.04 11.63 11.96
CA LEU A 286 -5.40 10.23 11.88
C LEU A 286 -6.33 9.87 13.04
N PHE A 287 -7.48 9.30 12.72
CA PHE A 287 -8.27 8.50 13.65
C PHE A 287 -8.00 7.03 13.38
N THR A 288 -7.67 6.27 14.43
CA THR A 288 -7.39 4.84 14.31
C THR A 288 -7.84 4.05 15.53
N PRO A 289 -8.35 2.81 15.37
CA PRO A 289 -8.51 1.89 16.49
C PRO A 289 -7.15 1.60 17.14
N LEU A 290 -7.13 1.41 18.47
CA LEU A 290 -5.89 1.21 19.24
C LEU A 290 -5.04 0.03 18.75
N HIS A 291 -5.67 -1.07 18.36
CA HIS A 291 -4.96 -2.25 17.83
C HIS A 291 -4.34 -2.02 16.44
N LEU A 292 -4.69 -0.94 15.73
CA LEU A 292 -4.11 -0.56 14.43
C LEU A 292 -3.18 0.65 14.52
N GLU A 293 -3.00 1.19 15.73
CA GLU A 293 -2.30 2.46 15.96
C GLU A 293 -0.89 2.44 15.39
N ARG A 294 -0.11 1.40 15.70
CA ARG A 294 1.28 1.24 15.21
C ARG A 294 1.35 1.26 13.69
N ARG A 295 0.49 0.48 13.01
CA ARG A 295 0.45 0.39 11.55
C ARG A 295 0.05 1.73 10.93
N ASN A 296 -1.05 2.30 11.39
CA ASN A 296 -1.60 3.51 10.76
C ASN A 296 -0.74 4.74 11.06
N THR A 297 0.00 4.75 12.19
CA THR A 297 1.03 5.76 12.46
C THR A 297 2.16 5.70 11.43
N ARG A 298 2.62 4.52 11.01
CA ARG A 298 3.62 4.40 9.93
C ARG A 298 3.10 4.93 8.60
N LYS A 299 1.81 4.75 8.29
CA LYS A 299 1.17 5.33 7.09
C LYS A 299 1.08 6.86 7.19
N LEU A 300 0.81 7.40 8.37
CA LEU A 300 0.88 8.84 8.63
C LEU A 300 2.33 9.35 8.44
N GLU A 301 3.32 8.72 9.04
CA GLU A 301 4.73 9.10 8.92
C GLU A 301 5.23 9.03 7.45
N TYR A 302 4.76 8.03 6.68
CA TYR A 302 4.98 7.97 5.24
C TYR A 302 4.47 9.24 4.52
N LEU A 303 3.24 9.70 4.84
CA LEU A 303 2.69 10.93 4.27
C LEU A 303 3.53 12.15 4.61
N LEU A 304 3.88 12.32 5.90
CA LEU A 304 4.69 13.45 6.35
C LEU A 304 6.05 13.49 5.64
N ARG A 305 6.66 12.33 5.43
CA ARG A 305 7.93 12.20 4.71
C ARG A 305 7.81 12.54 3.22
N LYS A 306 6.76 12.06 2.55
CA LYS A 306 6.65 12.11 1.08
C LYS A 306 5.90 13.33 0.54
N MET A 307 5.15 14.06 1.38
CA MET A 307 4.44 15.26 0.92
C MET A 307 5.41 16.34 0.46
N THR A 308 5.05 17.09 -0.59
CA THR A 308 5.90 18.12 -1.20
C THR A 308 5.13 19.45 -1.25
N PRO A 309 5.71 20.57 -0.77
CA PRO A 309 5.03 21.86 -0.78
C PRO A 309 5.12 22.51 -2.17
N GLY A 310 4.17 23.37 -2.49
CA GLY A 310 4.18 24.21 -3.68
C GLY A 310 3.33 25.45 -3.53
N THR A 311 3.25 26.23 -4.61
CA THR A 311 2.46 27.47 -4.66
C THR A 311 1.53 27.45 -5.87
N VAL A 312 0.26 27.80 -5.66
CA VAL A 312 -0.71 27.98 -6.74
C VAL A 312 -0.48 29.35 -7.39
N VAL A 313 -0.06 29.35 -8.64
CA VAL A 313 0.03 30.57 -9.46
C VAL A 313 -1.26 30.69 -10.25
N LYS A 314 -2.08 31.70 -9.96
CA LYS A 314 -3.23 32.01 -10.82
C LYS A 314 -2.71 32.60 -12.13
N PRO A 315 -3.11 32.07 -13.31
CA PRO A 315 -2.85 32.74 -14.57
C PRO A 315 -3.42 34.15 -14.50
N THR A 316 -2.59 35.13 -14.88
CA THR A 316 -2.98 36.54 -14.94
C THR A 316 -3.85 36.79 -16.17
#